data_AF-A0A7W3GWS6-F1
#
_entry.id   AF-A0A7W3GWS6-F1
#
_cell.length_a   1.000
_cell.length_b   1.000
_cell.length_c   1.000
_cell.angle_alpha   90.00
_cell.angle_beta   90.00
_cell.angle_gamma   90.00
#
_symmetry.space_group_name_H-M   'P 1'
#
loop_
_entity.id
_entity.type
_entity.pdbx_description
1 polymer ?
#
loop_
_entity_poly.entity_id
_entity_poly.type
_entity_poly.pdbx_seq_one_letter_code
_entity_poly.pdbx_strand_id
1 'polypeptide(L)'
;MNIGLTEILSFAALIVSVFSMLYAKKQSDFAKRNHFNDYRSHLSQSHLAYRKALIKTQNKHKNDLLELSRLAGETLVKIVNHFDRYDTNQHAERYLRHLLHESSEMVFRTFQGQLAWQTAENISHRFHQISFIEDNLNPVKNIFGDCSFREEINLKYHLEPNAYLEADLVNDTYFCNLVLEMKARLDESKLKELMSNVQKEIINFNTLHNNLKANLSISANYLDDLIHQGNKEHFKLRESPQLYSEMKRTKTQLRTLGYINMPEGLDKSLSGKVYFSISKSIHLCALLHAIQCLYSWGWDYE
;
A
#
# COMPACT_ATOMS: atom_id res chain seq x y z
N MET A 1 -8.41 -43.93 70.53
CA MET A 1 -9.44 -43.18 69.79
C MET A 1 -9.88 -44.08 68.65
N ASN A 2 -11.01 -44.79 68.79
CA ASN A 2 -11.53 -45.65 67.72
C ASN A 2 -12.27 -44.75 66.74
N ILE A 3 -11.72 -44.60 65.53
CA ILE A 3 -12.41 -43.92 64.43
C ILE A 3 -13.66 -44.75 64.13
N GLY A 4 -14.84 -44.14 64.26
CA GLY A 4 -16.10 -44.81 64.02
C GLY A 4 -16.27 -45.12 62.54
N LEU A 5 -16.97 -46.23 62.21
CA LEU A 5 -17.27 -46.62 60.82
C LEU A 5 -17.90 -45.48 60.00
N THR A 6 -18.67 -44.62 60.66
CA THR A 6 -19.29 -43.41 60.11
C THR A 6 -18.26 -42.35 59.68
N GLU A 7 -17.20 -42.12 60.46
CA GLU A 7 -16.14 -41.15 60.15
C GLU A 7 -15.31 -41.61 58.94
N ILE A 8 -15.05 -42.91 58.83
CA ILE A 8 -14.38 -43.54 57.68
C ILE A 8 -15.23 -43.39 56.42
N LEU A 9 -16.54 -43.65 56.53
CA LEU A 9 -17.49 -43.50 55.42
C LEU A 9 -17.62 -42.05 54.96
N SER A 10 -17.68 -41.09 55.89
CA SER A 10 -17.72 -39.66 55.57
C SER A 10 -16.44 -39.18 54.89
N PHE A 11 -15.26 -39.63 55.34
CA PHE A 11 -13.98 -39.31 54.71
C PHE A 11 -13.87 -39.92 53.30
N ALA A 12 -14.28 -41.18 53.14
CA ALA A 12 -14.35 -41.84 51.83
C ALA A 12 -15.32 -41.12 50.88
N ALA A 13 -16.49 -40.69 51.36
CA ALA A 13 -17.46 -39.92 50.57
C ALA A 13 -16.90 -38.56 50.14
N LEU A 14 -16.15 -37.87 51.01
CA LEU A 14 -15.49 -36.61 50.67
C LEU A 14 -14.40 -36.82 49.60
N ILE A 15 -13.59 -37.88 49.72
CA ILE A 15 -12.61 -38.26 48.71
C ILE A 15 -13.29 -38.54 47.36
N VAL A 16 -14.36 -39.34 47.34
CA VAL A 16 -15.13 -39.64 46.12
C VAL A 16 -15.73 -38.37 45.53
N SER A 17 -16.24 -37.46 46.36
CA SER A 17 -16.78 -36.17 45.91
C SER A 17 -15.70 -35.30 45.25
N VAL A 18 -14.50 -35.21 45.86
CA VAL A 18 -13.35 -34.48 45.30
C VAL A 18 -12.92 -35.09 43.97
N PHE A 19 -12.76 -36.41 43.88
CA PHE A 19 -12.41 -37.07 42.61
C PHE A 19 -13.49 -36.92 41.54
N SER A 20 -14.78 -36.97 41.93
CA SER A 20 -15.90 -36.74 41.01
C SER A 20 -15.89 -35.32 40.46
N MET A 21 -15.65 -34.32 41.31
CA MET A 21 -15.52 -32.91 40.92
C MET A 21 -14.34 -32.70 39.96
N LEU A 22 -13.17 -33.29 40.27
CA LEU A 22 -11.98 -33.20 39.40
C LEU A 22 -12.21 -33.87 38.05
N TYR A 23 -12.87 -35.04 38.03
CA TYR A 23 -13.24 -35.73 36.81
C TYR A 23 -14.23 -34.91 35.97
N ALA A 24 -15.29 -34.37 36.58
CA ALA A 24 -16.27 -33.51 35.92
C ALA A 24 -15.62 -32.25 35.34
N LYS A 25 -14.69 -31.62 36.08
CA LYS A 25 -13.91 -30.46 35.58
C LYS A 25 -13.06 -30.85 34.37
N LYS A 26 -12.32 -31.96 34.45
CA LYS A 26 -11.49 -32.47 33.35
C LYS A 26 -12.33 -32.78 32.12
N GLN A 27 -13.50 -33.40 32.29
CA GLN A 27 -14.43 -33.70 31.20
C GLN A 27 -15.01 -32.41 30.57
N SER A 28 -15.36 -31.41 31.40
CA SER A 28 -15.81 -30.09 30.93
C SER A 28 -14.72 -29.39 30.11
N ASP A 29 -13.46 -29.42 30.57
CA ASP A 29 -12.34 -28.80 29.86
C ASP A 29 -12.05 -29.51 28.54
N PHE A 30 -12.15 -30.85 28.49
CA PHE A 30 -12.06 -31.60 27.23
C PHE A 30 -13.21 -31.27 26.27
N ALA A 31 -14.45 -31.20 26.75
CA ALA A 31 -15.59 -30.85 25.93
C ALA A 31 -15.45 -29.45 25.32
N LYS A 32 -14.97 -28.46 26.11
CA LYS A 32 -14.68 -27.11 25.62
C LYS A 32 -13.60 -27.11 24.53
N ARG A 33 -12.51 -27.85 24.73
CA ARG A 33 -11.43 -27.98 23.73
C ARG A 33 -11.90 -28.64 22.45
N ASN A 34 -12.67 -29.72 22.55
CA ASN A 34 -13.24 -30.41 21.39
C ASN A 34 -14.19 -29.49 20.63
N HIS A 35 -15.13 -28.85 21.32
CA HIS A 35 -16.04 -27.87 20.70
C HIS A 35 -15.28 -26.75 19.97
N PHE A 36 -14.20 -26.22 20.58
CA PHE A 36 -13.38 -25.20 19.93
C PHE A 36 -12.66 -25.73 18.67
N ASN A 37 -12.13 -26.94 18.73
CA ASN A 37 -11.47 -27.57 17.58
C ASN A 37 -12.47 -27.88 16.45
N ASP A 38 -13.65 -28.41 16.79
CA ASP A 38 -14.73 -28.68 15.84
C ASP A 38 -15.20 -27.39 15.19
N TYR A 39 -15.41 -26.33 15.97
CA TYR A 39 -15.74 -25.00 15.46
C TYR A 39 -14.68 -24.50 14.46
N ARG A 40 -13.40 -24.59 14.80
CA ARG A 40 -12.30 -24.18 13.89
C ARG A 40 -12.23 -25.03 12.62
N SER A 41 -12.52 -26.31 12.72
CA SER A 41 -12.59 -27.22 11.57
C SER A 41 -13.70 -26.80 10.62
N HIS A 42 -14.92 -26.61 11.15
CA HIS A 42 -16.07 -26.12 10.37
C HIS A 42 -15.82 -24.74 9.76
N LEU A 43 -15.24 -23.81 10.52
CA LEU A 43 -14.84 -22.48 10.05
C LEU A 43 -13.85 -22.58 8.88
N SER A 44 -12.80 -23.38 9.02
CA SER A 44 -11.79 -23.58 7.97
C SER A 44 -12.39 -24.20 6.70
N GLN A 45 -13.31 -25.15 6.88
CA GLN A 45 -14.00 -25.80 5.76
C GLN A 45 -14.95 -24.83 5.05
N SER A 46 -15.72 -24.04 5.80
CA SER A 46 -16.59 -22.99 5.28
C SER A 46 -15.79 -21.96 4.47
N HIS A 47 -14.60 -21.59 4.97
CA HIS A 47 -13.76 -20.58 4.32
C HIS A 47 -12.84 -21.10 3.21
N LEU A 48 -12.90 -22.39 2.87
CA LEU A 48 -12.05 -23.00 1.84
C LEU A 48 -12.29 -22.37 0.46
N ALA A 49 -13.54 -22.06 0.12
CA ALA A 49 -13.88 -21.44 -1.17
C ALA A 49 -13.24 -20.05 -1.32
N TYR A 50 -13.31 -19.21 -0.28
CA TYR A 50 -12.69 -17.90 -0.24
C TYR A 50 -11.17 -17.97 -0.39
N ARG A 51 -10.51 -18.90 0.32
CA ARG A 51 -9.06 -19.12 0.21
C ARG A 51 -8.66 -19.54 -1.21
N LYS A 52 -9.40 -20.47 -1.83
CA LYS A 52 -9.16 -20.90 -3.22
C LYS A 52 -9.35 -19.75 -4.21
N ALA A 53 -10.39 -18.94 -4.03
CA ALA A 53 -10.66 -17.79 -4.88
C ALA A 53 -9.56 -16.71 -4.77
N LEU A 54 -9.08 -16.44 -3.55
CA LEU A 54 -7.95 -15.53 -3.33
C LEU A 54 -6.70 -16.01 -4.07
N ILE A 55 -6.28 -17.27 -3.84
CA ILE A 55 -5.10 -17.86 -4.48
C ILE A 55 -5.23 -17.84 -6.01
N LYS A 56 -6.41 -18.18 -6.54
CA LYS A 56 -6.67 -18.15 -7.98
C LYS A 56 -6.51 -16.74 -8.54
N THR A 57 -7.04 -15.72 -7.86
CA THR A 57 -6.92 -14.32 -8.28
C THR A 57 -5.47 -13.82 -8.22
N GLN A 58 -4.73 -14.17 -7.16
CA GLN A 58 -3.31 -13.84 -7.03
C GLN A 58 -2.49 -14.49 -8.14
N ASN A 59 -2.69 -15.79 -8.39
CA ASN A 59 -1.99 -16.51 -9.45
C ASN A 59 -2.32 -15.97 -10.85
N LYS A 60 -3.57 -15.54 -11.09
CA LYS A 60 -4.00 -14.95 -12.37
C LYS A 60 -3.15 -13.73 -12.73
N HIS A 61 -2.88 -12.85 -11.76
CA HIS A 61 -2.22 -11.56 -11.99
C HIS A 61 -0.73 -11.55 -11.63
N LYS A 62 -0.19 -12.65 -11.10
CA LYS A 62 1.19 -12.71 -10.59
C LYS A 62 2.23 -12.21 -11.59
N ASN A 63 2.21 -12.76 -12.81
CA ASN A 63 3.20 -12.41 -13.83
C ASN A 63 2.97 -11.00 -14.37
N ASP A 64 1.72 -10.60 -14.55
CA ASP A 64 1.36 -9.26 -15.03
C ASP A 64 1.83 -8.17 -14.04
N LEU A 65 1.65 -8.39 -12.74
CA LEU A 65 2.08 -7.45 -11.70
C LEU A 65 3.61 -7.41 -11.55
N LEU A 66 4.29 -8.56 -11.68
CA LEU A 66 5.76 -8.61 -11.70
C LEU A 66 6.32 -7.83 -12.88
N GLU A 67 5.75 -8.02 -14.08
CA GLU A 67 6.18 -7.33 -15.28
C GLU A 67 5.89 -5.83 -15.20
N LEU A 68 4.71 -5.45 -14.68
CA LEU A 68 4.35 -4.05 -14.46
C LEU A 68 5.30 -3.36 -13.47
N SER A 69 5.64 -4.03 -12.36
CA SER A 69 6.60 -3.53 -11.36
C SER A 69 8.01 -3.36 -11.96
N ARG A 70 8.48 -4.37 -12.71
CA ARG A 70 9.78 -4.32 -13.41
C ARG A 70 9.83 -3.14 -14.38
N LEU A 71 8.83 -3.03 -15.24
CA LEU A 71 8.76 -1.99 -16.26
C LEU A 71 8.62 -0.60 -15.63
N ALA A 72 7.90 -0.46 -14.52
CA ALA A 72 7.83 0.80 -13.77
C ALA A 72 9.21 1.27 -13.31
N GLY A 73 10.02 0.37 -12.73
CA GLY A 73 11.38 0.68 -12.30
C GLY A 73 12.32 1.04 -13.45
N GLU A 74 12.23 0.32 -14.58
CA GLU A 74 13.03 0.64 -15.77
C GLU A 74 12.65 1.99 -16.37
N THR A 75 11.35 2.28 -16.49
CA THR A 75 10.85 3.56 -16.99
C THR A 75 11.25 4.70 -16.06
N LEU A 76 11.15 4.51 -14.73
CA LEU A 76 11.60 5.50 -13.74
C LEU A 76 13.07 5.86 -13.94
N VAL A 77 13.96 4.86 -14.00
CA VAL A 77 15.40 5.07 -14.20
C VAL A 77 15.69 5.84 -15.50
N LYS A 78 15.01 5.51 -16.59
CA LYS A 78 15.18 6.22 -17.87
C LYS A 78 14.72 7.68 -17.78
N ILE A 79 13.58 7.93 -17.14
CA ILE A 79 13.04 9.29 -16.98
C ILE A 79 13.98 10.15 -16.15
N VAL A 80 14.43 9.69 -14.98
CA VAL A 80 15.32 10.49 -14.12
C VAL A 80 16.66 10.78 -14.82
N ASN A 81 17.18 9.84 -15.61
CA ASN A 81 18.41 10.05 -16.37
C ASN A 81 18.28 11.08 -17.50
N HIS A 82 17.08 11.31 -18.04
CA HIS A 82 16.88 12.37 -19.03
C HIS A 82 17.10 13.75 -18.43
N PHE A 83 16.75 13.97 -17.16
CA PHE A 83 16.86 15.29 -16.50
C PHE A 83 18.29 15.82 -16.47
N ASP A 84 19.29 14.95 -16.28
CA ASP A 84 20.71 15.37 -16.25
C ASP A 84 21.16 16.05 -17.55
N ARG A 85 20.55 15.72 -18.69
CA ARG A 85 20.90 16.32 -20.00
C ARG A 85 20.41 17.76 -20.15
N TYR A 86 19.45 18.17 -19.32
CA TYR A 86 18.81 19.48 -19.35
C TYR A 86 19.18 20.34 -18.13
N ASP A 87 20.20 19.91 -17.39
CA ASP A 87 20.77 20.65 -16.26
C ASP A 87 21.65 21.80 -16.76
N THR A 88 21.34 23.03 -16.36
CA THR A 88 22.15 24.21 -16.64
C THR A 88 23.39 24.29 -15.77
N ASN A 89 23.48 23.48 -14.70
CA ASN A 89 24.61 23.41 -13.79
C ASN A 89 25.16 21.98 -13.65
N GLN A 90 25.80 21.49 -14.71
CA GLN A 90 26.35 20.12 -14.79
C GLN A 90 27.47 19.82 -13.78
N HIS A 91 28.02 20.84 -13.12
CA HIS A 91 29.07 20.70 -12.10
C HIS A 91 28.53 20.79 -10.67
N ALA A 92 27.21 20.85 -10.49
CA ALA A 92 26.62 20.77 -9.16
C ALA A 92 27.03 19.44 -8.47
N GLU A 93 27.21 19.49 -7.16
CA GLU A 93 27.55 18.32 -6.33
C GLU A 93 26.52 17.19 -6.50
N ARG A 94 25.26 17.56 -6.73
CA ARG A 94 24.14 16.63 -6.89
C ARG A 94 23.48 16.76 -8.26
N TYR A 95 23.38 15.66 -8.99
CA TYR A 95 22.69 15.61 -10.30
C TYR A 95 21.17 15.74 -10.19
N LEU A 96 20.53 16.32 -11.21
CA LEU A 96 19.06 16.49 -11.26
C LEU A 96 18.30 15.17 -11.13
N ARG A 97 18.83 14.07 -11.69
CA ARG A 97 18.24 12.73 -11.52
C ARG A 97 18.01 12.37 -10.04
N HIS A 98 18.92 12.79 -9.15
CA HIS A 98 18.84 12.45 -7.73
C HIS A 98 17.78 13.31 -7.02
N LEU A 99 17.64 14.57 -7.41
CA LEU A 99 16.59 15.45 -6.88
C LEU A 99 15.20 14.94 -7.28
N LEU A 100 15.02 14.55 -8.54
CA LEU A 100 13.74 14.03 -9.03
C LEU A 100 13.41 12.67 -8.41
N HIS A 101 14.38 11.76 -8.38
CA HIS A 101 14.20 10.46 -7.76
C HIS A 101 13.83 10.59 -6.27
N GLU A 102 14.55 11.41 -5.51
CA GLU A 102 14.28 11.54 -4.08
C GLU A 102 12.95 12.24 -3.80
N SER A 103 12.65 13.36 -4.46
CA SER A 103 11.38 14.06 -4.28
C SER A 103 10.19 13.18 -4.65
N SER A 104 10.29 12.38 -5.72
CA SER A 104 9.23 11.44 -6.08
C SER A 104 9.13 10.23 -5.15
N GLU A 105 10.25 9.74 -4.60
CA GLU A 105 10.22 8.73 -3.53
C GLU A 105 9.55 9.29 -2.26
N MET A 106 9.87 10.51 -1.85
CA MET A 106 9.21 11.16 -0.70
C MET A 106 7.70 11.18 -0.86
N VAL A 107 7.21 11.61 -2.04
CA VAL A 107 5.77 11.55 -2.37
C VAL A 107 5.25 10.11 -2.27
N PHE A 108 5.91 9.12 -2.87
CA PHE A 108 5.47 7.73 -2.75
C PHE A 108 5.36 7.28 -1.28
N ARG A 109 6.36 7.59 -0.45
CA ARG A 109 6.39 7.20 0.97
C ARG A 109 5.24 7.78 1.76
N THR A 110 4.82 9.03 1.49
CA THR A 110 3.66 9.62 2.19
C THR A 110 2.35 8.88 1.88
N PHE A 111 2.24 8.23 0.72
CA PHE A 111 1.10 7.39 0.35
C PHE A 111 1.23 5.93 0.78
N GLN A 112 2.46 5.41 0.91
CA GLN A 112 2.77 3.98 1.02
C GLN A 112 1.87 3.23 2.02
N GLY A 113 1.68 3.80 3.21
CA GLY A 113 0.88 3.19 4.28
C GLY A 113 -0.59 3.00 3.92
N GLN A 114 -1.14 3.91 3.13
CA GLN A 114 -2.56 3.97 2.78
C GLN A 114 -2.91 3.23 1.49
N LEU A 115 -1.92 2.99 0.61
CA LEU A 115 -2.10 2.31 -0.67
C LEU A 115 -2.77 0.93 -0.57
N ALA A 116 -2.59 0.24 0.56
CA ALA A 116 -3.12 -1.11 0.77
C ALA A 116 -4.57 -1.17 1.25
N TRP A 117 -5.16 -0.07 1.72
CA TRP A 117 -6.46 -0.11 2.40
C TRP A 117 -7.41 1.07 2.12
N GLN A 118 -6.92 2.22 1.69
CA GLN A 118 -7.77 3.35 1.26
C GLN A 118 -8.45 3.07 -0.09
N THR A 119 -9.48 3.85 -0.42
CA THR A 119 -10.18 3.70 -1.71
C THR A 119 -9.32 4.18 -2.86
N ALA A 120 -9.49 3.53 -4.01
CA ALA A 120 -8.72 3.83 -5.23
C ALA A 120 -8.99 5.25 -5.73
N GLU A 121 -10.23 5.72 -5.61
CA GLU A 121 -10.68 7.06 -5.96
C GLU A 121 -9.98 8.12 -5.11
N ASN A 122 -9.91 7.89 -3.79
CA ASN A 122 -9.29 8.83 -2.85
C ASN A 122 -7.78 8.93 -3.12
N ILE A 123 -7.10 7.79 -3.23
CA ILE A 123 -5.66 7.73 -3.54
C ILE A 123 -5.36 8.40 -4.87
N SER A 124 -6.12 8.08 -5.93
CA SER A 124 -5.89 8.66 -7.25
C SER A 124 -6.11 10.17 -7.28
N HIS A 125 -7.14 10.66 -6.60
CA HIS A 125 -7.41 12.10 -6.48
C HIS A 125 -6.25 12.83 -5.79
N ARG A 126 -5.78 12.30 -4.65
CA ARG A 126 -4.70 12.89 -3.86
C ARG A 126 -3.36 12.84 -4.60
N PHE A 127 -3.04 11.74 -5.29
CA PHE A 127 -1.87 11.71 -6.17
C PHE A 127 -1.94 12.80 -7.24
N HIS A 128 -3.10 12.98 -7.88
CA HIS A 128 -3.26 13.99 -8.93
C HIS A 128 -2.94 15.41 -8.44
N GLN A 129 -3.27 15.75 -7.19
CA GLN A 129 -2.96 17.05 -6.59
C GLN A 129 -1.45 17.36 -6.58
N ILE A 130 -0.58 16.34 -6.52
CA ILE A 130 0.88 16.51 -6.59
C ILE A 130 1.32 17.12 -7.94
N SER A 131 0.51 17.00 -8.99
CA SER A 131 0.79 17.61 -10.29
C SER A 131 0.80 19.14 -10.28
N PHE A 132 0.39 19.76 -9.16
CA PHE A 132 0.32 21.21 -8.96
C PHE A 132 1.08 21.65 -7.70
N ILE A 133 1.99 20.82 -7.19
CA ILE A 133 2.65 21.09 -5.91
C ILE A 133 3.54 22.34 -5.94
N GLU A 134 4.12 22.67 -7.10
CA GLU A 134 4.95 23.86 -7.30
C GLU A 134 4.25 25.19 -6.97
N ASP A 135 2.92 25.27 -7.08
CA ASP A 135 2.16 26.50 -6.78
C ASP A 135 2.03 26.76 -5.28
N ASN A 136 2.20 25.73 -4.46
CA ASN A 136 1.82 25.76 -3.05
C ASN A 136 3.01 25.64 -2.10
N LEU A 137 4.24 25.63 -2.63
CA LEU A 137 5.44 25.49 -1.82
C LEU A 137 5.57 26.66 -0.83
N ASN A 138 5.63 26.32 0.45
CA ASN A 138 5.74 27.26 1.56
C ASN A 138 6.64 26.63 2.63
N PRO A 139 7.97 26.56 2.42
CA PRO A 139 8.88 25.87 3.34
C PRO A 139 8.84 26.53 4.73
N VAL A 140 8.34 25.80 5.72
CA VAL A 140 8.23 26.27 7.11
C VAL A 140 9.25 25.60 8.01
N LYS A 141 9.36 24.26 7.94
CA LYS A 141 10.24 23.45 8.78
C LYS A 141 10.56 22.13 8.09
N ASN A 142 11.61 21.44 8.55
CA ASN A 142 11.85 20.05 8.20
C ASN A 142 10.82 19.17 8.94
N ILE A 143 9.72 18.81 8.26
CA ILE A 143 8.63 18.00 8.81
C ILE A 143 9.00 16.53 8.80
N PHE A 144 9.64 16.07 7.73
CA PHE A 144 10.07 14.68 7.56
C PHE A 144 11.55 14.48 7.88
N GLY A 145 12.21 15.48 8.45
CA GLY A 145 13.67 15.51 8.53
C GLY A 145 14.31 15.73 7.16
N ASP A 146 15.64 15.63 7.10
CA ASP A 146 16.38 15.77 5.84
C ASP A 146 16.41 14.41 5.10
N CYS A 147 17.59 13.79 4.97
CA CYS A 147 17.78 12.53 4.26
C CYS A 147 17.17 11.29 4.96
N SER A 148 16.66 11.43 6.19
CA SER A 148 16.04 10.37 6.99
C SER A 148 14.51 10.25 6.82
N PHE A 149 13.94 10.89 5.80
CA PHE A 149 12.48 10.99 5.58
C PHE A 149 11.71 9.67 5.62
N ARG A 150 12.34 8.54 5.27
CA ARG A 150 11.69 7.22 5.29
C ARG A 150 11.26 6.81 6.70
N GLU A 151 12.12 7.03 7.69
CA GLU A 151 11.85 6.65 9.09
C GLU A 151 10.81 7.58 9.70
N GLU A 152 10.91 8.89 9.43
CA GLU A 152 10.00 9.89 9.97
C GLU A 152 8.57 9.76 9.39
N ILE A 153 8.45 9.50 8.08
CA ILE A 153 7.15 9.23 7.45
C ILE A 153 6.53 7.96 8.04
N ASN A 154 7.33 6.91 8.24
CA ASN A 154 6.84 5.67 8.85
C ASN A 154 6.35 5.89 10.29
N LEU A 155 7.14 6.61 11.10
CA LEU A 155 6.76 6.98 12.46
C LEU A 155 5.44 7.75 12.50
N LYS A 156 5.32 8.79 11.66
CA LYS A 156 4.10 9.60 11.55
C LYS A 156 2.88 8.78 11.13
N TYR A 157 3.04 7.85 10.19
CA TYR A 157 1.95 6.94 9.80
C TYR A 157 1.47 6.11 10.98
N HIS A 158 2.37 5.53 11.79
CA HIS A 158 1.96 4.73 12.93
C HIS A 158 1.31 5.54 14.05
N LEU A 159 1.66 6.82 14.19
CA LEU A 159 1.00 7.74 15.12
C LEU A 159 -0.42 8.10 14.65
N GLU A 160 -0.59 8.41 13.36
CA GLU A 160 -1.88 8.77 12.78
C GLU A 160 -2.10 8.12 11.38
N PRO A 161 -2.56 6.85 11.32
CA PRO A 161 -2.67 6.13 10.04
C PRO A 161 -3.63 6.76 9.03
N ASN A 162 -4.60 7.55 9.50
CA ASN A 162 -5.58 8.24 8.67
C ASN A 162 -5.11 9.64 8.19
N ALA A 163 -3.98 10.14 8.70
CA ALA A 163 -3.47 11.45 8.31
C ALA A 163 -3.05 11.46 6.83
N TYR A 164 -3.25 12.59 6.16
CA TYR A 164 -2.84 12.81 4.78
C TYR A 164 -1.44 13.40 4.77
N LEU A 165 -0.44 12.54 4.96
CA LEU A 165 0.96 12.96 5.12
C LEU A 165 1.50 13.74 3.91
N GLU A 166 0.98 13.49 2.71
CA GLU A 166 1.37 14.24 1.51
C GLU A 166 1.03 15.74 1.61
N ALA A 167 0.06 16.12 2.44
CA ALA A 167 -0.30 17.52 2.65
C ALA A 167 0.79 18.30 3.39
N ASP A 168 1.67 17.62 4.12
CA ASP A 168 2.81 18.23 4.79
C ASP A 168 3.96 18.55 3.82
N LEU A 169 4.04 17.90 2.65
CA LEU A 169 5.16 18.07 1.71
C LEU A 169 5.36 19.52 1.26
N VAL A 170 4.27 20.27 1.07
CA VAL A 170 4.34 21.68 0.67
C VAL A 170 4.95 22.59 1.73
N ASN A 171 4.96 22.14 3.00
CA ASN A 171 5.55 22.88 4.12
C ASN A 171 6.90 22.30 4.58
N ASP A 172 7.30 21.15 4.03
CA ASP A 172 8.55 20.48 4.35
C ASP A 172 9.72 21.15 3.62
N THR A 173 10.65 21.72 4.40
CA THR A 173 11.77 22.51 3.85
C THR A 173 12.68 21.66 2.97
N TYR A 174 12.97 20.40 3.34
CA TYR A 174 13.83 19.52 2.53
C TYR A 174 13.20 19.22 1.18
N PHE A 175 11.94 18.76 1.14
CA PHE A 175 11.20 18.52 -0.09
C PHE A 175 11.12 19.78 -0.96
N CYS A 176 10.75 20.92 -0.37
CA CYS A 176 10.66 22.20 -1.09
C CYS A 176 11.99 22.59 -1.72
N ASN A 177 13.11 22.41 -1.01
CA ASN A 177 14.45 22.70 -1.53
C ASN A 177 14.79 21.82 -2.74
N LEU A 178 14.46 20.52 -2.71
CA LEU A 178 14.66 19.64 -3.88
C LEU A 178 13.89 20.15 -5.10
N VAL A 179 12.63 20.56 -4.92
CA VAL A 179 11.77 21.05 -6.00
C VAL A 179 12.26 22.40 -6.54
N LEU A 180 12.59 23.34 -5.65
CA LEU A 180 13.09 24.67 -6.02
C LEU A 180 14.46 24.59 -6.69
N GLU A 181 15.33 23.69 -6.25
CA GLU A 181 16.64 23.47 -6.87
C GLU A 181 16.49 22.90 -8.29
N MET A 182 15.61 21.91 -8.49
CA MET A 182 15.29 21.41 -9.83
C MET A 182 14.77 22.55 -10.72
N LYS A 183 13.89 23.40 -10.19
CA LYS A 183 13.29 24.52 -10.93
C LYS A 183 14.32 25.56 -11.36
N ALA A 184 15.28 25.87 -10.49
CA ALA A 184 16.33 26.84 -10.79
C ALA A 184 17.36 26.35 -11.81
N ARG A 185 17.53 25.02 -11.95
CA ARG A 185 18.57 24.39 -12.77
C ARG A 185 18.08 23.82 -14.10
N LEU A 186 16.78 23.73 -14.30
CA LEU A 186 16.22 23.16 -15.53
C LEU A 186 16.27 24.19 -16.67
N ASP A 187 16.81 23.81 -17.82
CA ASP A 187 16.82 24.67 -19.02
C ASP A 187 15.40 24.85 -19.59
N GLU A 188 14.74 25.96 -19.24
CA GLU A 188 13.38 26.29 -19.69
C GLU A 188 13.24 26.29 -21.22
N SER A 189 14.31 26.64 -21.95
CA SER A 189 14.28 26.70 -23.42
C SER A 189 14.12 25.32 -24.07
N LYS A 190 14.55 24.27 -23.37
CA LYS A 190 14.49 22.86 -23.83
C LYS A 190 13.43 22.03 -23.12
N LEU A 191 12.59 22.65 -22.30
CA LEU A 191 11.61 21.95 -21.49
C LEU A 191 10.63 21.09 -22.30
N LYS A 192 10.21 21.59 -23.47
CA LYS A 192 9.33 20.84 -24.38
C LYS A 192 10.00 19.57 -24.91
N GLU A 193 11.30 19.63 -25.17
CA GLU A 193 12.08 18.48 -25.63
C GLU A 193 12.22 17.44 -24.52
N LEU A 194 12.55 17.88 -23.30
CA LEU A 194 12.58 17.01 -22.12
C LEU A 194 11.24 16.29 -21.91
N MET A 195 10.12 17.03 -21.89
CA MET A 195 8.80 16.41 -21.72
C MET A 195 8.44 15.45 -22.86
N SER A 196 8.84 15.75 -24.10
CA SER A 196 8.67 14.81 -25.22
C SER A 196 9.44 13.52 -25.00
N ASN A 197 10.66 13.59 -24.46
CA ASN A 197 11.47 12.41 -24.17
C ASN A 197 10.88 11.62 -23.00
N VAL A 198 10.44 12.27 -21.92
CA VAL A 198 9.72 11.63 -20.81
C VAL A 198 8.46 10.91 -21.32
N GLN A 199 7.68 11.57 -22.19
CA GLN A 199 6.47 11.00 -22.79
C GLN A 199 6.77 9.78 -23.67
N LYS A 200 7.94 9.70 -24.31
CA LYS A 200 8.35 8.50 -25.07
C LYS A 200 8.68 7.33 -24.14
N GLU A 201 9.37 7.59 -23.04
CA GLU A 201 9.77 6.52 -22.10
C GLU A 201 8.58 5.83 -21.42
N ILE A 202 7.47 6.55 -21.23
CA ILE A 202 6.27 6.01 -20.58
C ILE A 202 5.35 5.21 -21.52
N ILE A 203 5.53 5.25 -22.85
CA ILE A 203 4.60 4.62 -23.82
C ILE A 203 4.43 3.13 -23.55
N ASN A 204 5.54 2.41 -23.40
CA ASN A 204 5.51 0.96 -23.20
C ASN A 204 4.82 0.62 -21.86
N PHE A 205 5.15 1.36 -20.81
CA PHE A 205 4.52 1.22 -19.51
C PHE A 205 3.01 1.46 -19.58
N ASN A 206 2.57 2.59 -20.16
CA ASN A 206 1.16 2.95 -20.29
C ASN A 206 0.40 1.93 -21.12
N THR A 207 1.01 1.40 -22.19
CA THR A 207 0.39 0.37 -23.03
C THR A 207 0.10 -0.89 -22.21
N LEU A 208 1.10 -1.40 -21.49
CA LEU A 208 0.91 -2.56 -20.61
C LEU A 208 -0.12 -2.28 -19.52
N HIS A 209 0.01 -1.15 -18.82
CA HIS A 209 -0.89 -0.77 -17.74
C HIS A 209 -2.34 -0.70 -18.22
N ASN A 210 -2.62 0.03 -19.30
CA ASN A 210 -3.95 0.19 -19.87
C ASN A 210 -4.57 -1.14 -20.32
N ASN A 211 -3.77 -2.05 -20.87
CA ASN A 211 -4.24 -3.39 -21.24
C ASN A 211 -4.68 -4.22 -20.02
N LEU A 212 -4.11 -3.95 -18.84
CA LEU A 212 -4.42 -4.67 -17.60
C LEU A 212 -5.57 -4.03 -16.81
N LYS A 213 -5.83 -2.73 -16.92
CA LYS A 213 -6.77 -1.98 -16.05
C LYS A 213 -8.14 -2.63 -15.90
N ALA A 214 -8.76 -3.02 -17.02
CA ALA A 214 -10.08 -3.65 -17.01
C ALA A 214 -10.05 -5.00 -16.28
N ASN A 215 -9.04 -5.82 -16.56
CA ASN A 215 -8.89 -7.14 -15.95
C ASN A 215 -8.61 -7.07 -14.44
N LEU A 216 -7.81 -6.10 -14.00
CA LEU A 216 -7.54 -5.84 -12.59
C LEU A 216 -8.83 -5.42 -11.86
N SER A 217 -9.59 -4.50 -12.46
CA SER A 217 -10.87 -4.02 -11.91
C SER A 217 -11.93 -5.12 -11.80
N ILE A 218 -12.04 -5.99 -12.81
CA ILE A 218 -12.94 -7.16 -12.78
C ILE A 218 -12.58 -8.08 -11.62
N SER A 219 -11.29 -8.39 -11.44
CA SER A 219 -10.84 -9.25 -10.34
C SER A 219 -10.99 -8.59 -8.96
N ALA A 220 -10.83 -7.28 -8.86
CA ALA A 220 -11.12 -6.55 -7.63
C ALA A 220 -12.61 -6.64 -7.27
N ASN A 221 -13.51 -6.39 -8.22
CA ASN A 221 -14.96 -6.50 -8.00
C ASN A 221 -15.37 -7.92 -7.59
N TYR A 222 -14.81 -8.95 -8.24
CA TYR A 222 -15.02 -10.34 -7.84
C TYR A 222 -14.65 -10.62 -6.38
N LEU A 223 -13.50 -10.11 -5.92
CA LEU A 223 -13.11 -10.24 -4.51
C LEU A 223 -14.03 -9.43 -3.58
N ASP A 224 -14.50 -8.26 -4.00
CA ASP A 224 -15.44 -7.43 -3.26
C ASP A 224 -16.78 -8.17 -3.03
N ASP A 225 -17.31 -8.79 -4.07
CA ASP A 225 -18.54 -9.58 -4.03
C ASP A 225 -18.40 -10.77 -3.07
N LEU A 226 -17.27 -11.50 -3.16
CA LEU A 226 -16.97 -12.60 -2.25
C LEU A 226 -16.85 -12.14 -0.79
N ILE A 227 -16.18 -11.01 -0.54
CA ILE A 227 -16.09 -10.44 0.80
C ILE A 227 -17.48 -10.07 1.31
N HIS A 228 -18.32 -9.48 0.46
CA HIS A 228 -19.68 -9.11 0.83
C HIS A 228 -20.55 -10.34 1.15
N GLN A 229 -20.46 -11.39 0.34
CA GLN A 229 -21.13 -12.67 0.57
C GLN A 229 -20.66 -13.34 1.86
N GLY A 230 -19.34 -13.49 2.05
CA GLY A 230 -18.77 -14.13 3.23
C GLY A 230 -19.07 -13.41 4.54
N ASN A 231 -19.38 -12.10 4.52
CA ASN A 231 -19.82 -11.39 5.72
C ASN A 231 -21.30 -11.65 6.08
N LYS A 232 -22.09 -12.24 5.18
CA LYS A 232 -23.51 -12.60 5.39
C LYS A 232 -23.70 -14.07 5.76
N GLU A 233 -22.68 -14.91 5.61
CA GLU A 233 -22.74 -16.32 5.94
C GLU A 233 -22.84 -16.58 7.45
N HIS A 234 -23.24 -17.81 7.82
CA HIS A 234 -23.33 -18.24 9.22
C HIS A 234 -21.96 -18.15 9.91
N PHE A 235 -20.92 -18.67 9.25
CA PHE A 235 -19.54 -18.41 9.61
C PHE A 235 -19.08 -17.18 8.84
N LYS A 236 -18.93 -16.05 9.53
CA LYS A 236 -18.59 -14.79 8.87
C LYS A 236 -17.11 -14.81 8.48
N LEU A 237 -16.79 -14.32 7.29
CA LEU A 237 -15.41 -14.23 6.81
C LEU A 237 -14.46 -13.50 7.78
N ARG A 238 -14.97 -12.48 8.50
CA ARG A 238 -14.22 -11.73 9.54
C ARG A 238 -13.73 -12.61 10.70
N GLU A 239 -14.34 -13.77 10.92
CA GLU A 239 -13.88 -14.76 11.92
C GLU A 239 -12.60 -15.48 11.49
N SER A 240 -12.15 -15.29 10.25
CA SER A 240 -10.79 -15.61 9.79
C SER A 240 -10.02 -14.33 9.44
N PRO A 241 -9.48 -13.60 10.44
CA PRO A 241 -8.92 -12.27 10.26
C PRO A 241 -7.82 -12.19 9.19
N GLN A 242 -6.91 -13.17 9.15
CA GLN A 242 -5.82 -13.21 8.17
C GLN A 242 -6.33 -13.38 6.73
N LEU A 243 -7.32 -14.25 6.52
CA LEU A 243 -7.92 -14.42 5.19
C LEU A 243 -8.68 -13.15 4.78
N TYR A 244 -9.44 -12.57 5.71
CA TYR A 244 -10.18 -11.35 5.47
C TYR A 244 -9.27 -10.16 5.13
N SER A 245 -8.18 -9.97 5.87
CA SER A 245 -7.20 -8.90 5.62
C SER A 245 -6.52 -9.08 4.26
N GLU A 246 -6.08 -10.28 3.91
CA GLU A 246 -5.42 -10.56 2.64
C GLU A 246 -6.35 -10.41 1.43
N MET A 247 -7.62 -10.83 1.57
CA MET A 247 -8.63 -10.58 0.54
C MET A 247 -8.89 -9.09 0.34
N LYS A 248 -9.01 -8.33 1.44
CA LYS A 248 -9.17 -6.87 1.36
C LYS A 248 -7.95 -6.21 0.73
N ARG A 249 -6.74 -6.58 1.12
CA ARG A 249 -5.49 -6.04 0.58
C ARG A 249 -5.37 -6.30 -0.92
N THR A 250 -5.53 -7.57 -1.33
CA THR A 250 -5.46 -7.95 -2.74
C THR A 250 -6.54 -7.20 -3.56
N LYS A 251 -7.77 -7.11 -3.03
CA LYS A 251 -8.83 -6.31 -3.66
C LYS A 251 -8.40 -4.86 -3.86
N THR A 252 -7.93 -4.21 -2.79
CA THR A 252 -7.55 -2.80 -2.83
C THR A 252 -6.40 -2.57 -3.80
N GLN A 253 -5.35 -3.39 -3.77
CA GLN A 253 -4.22 -3.30 -4.71
C GLN A 253 -4.70 -3.37 -6.17
N LEU A 254 -5.50 -4.38 -6.51
CA LEU A 254 -6.04 -4.54 -7.87
C LEU A 254 -6.96 -3.36 -8.26
N ARG A 255 -7.79 -2.87 -7.35
CA ARG A 255 -8.70 -1.74 -7.60
C ARG A 255 -7.93 -0.45 -7.83
N THR A 256 -6.93 -0.17 -6.99
CA THR A 256 -6.06 1.01 -7.09
C THR A 256 -5.29 1.00 -8.40
N LEU A 257 -4.66 -0.12 -8.77
CA LEU A 257 -3.96 -0.26 -10.06
C LEU A 257 -4.93 -0.15 -11.26
N GLY A 258 -6.15 -0.67 -11.13
CA GLY A 258 -7.19 -0.56 -12.16
C GLY A 258 -7.75 0.84 -12.33
N TYR A 259 -7.64 1.70 -11.31
CA TYR A 259 -8.22 3.04 -11.29
C TYR A 259 -7.22 4.14 -11.60
N ILE A 260 -6.01 4.09 -11.03
CA ILE A 260 -4.97 5.12 -11.20
C ILE A 260 -4.76 5.40 -12.69
N ASN A 261 -4.67 6.68 -13.04
CA ASN A 261 -4.33 7.13 -14.37
C ASN A 261 -2.92 7.71 -14.35
N MET A 262 -2.08 7.29 -15.30
CA MET A 262 -0.82 7.98 -15.53
C MET A 262 -1.12 9.34 -16.18
N PRO A 263 -0.32 10.38 -15.89
CA PRO A 263 -0.51 11.70 -16.48
C PRO A 263 -0.39 11.62 -18.00
N GLU A 264 -1.46 11.98 -18.71
CA GLU A 264 -1.48 12.08 -20.17
C GLU A 264 -1.08 13.48 -20.64
N GLY A 265 -0.36 13.55 -21.76
CA GLY A 265 -0.07 14.82 -22.42
C GLY A 265 0.92 15.70 -21.67
N LEU A 266 2.01 15.12 -21.17
CA LEU A 266 3.12 15.86 -20.55
C LEU A 266 3.73 16.91 -21.50
N ASP A 267 3.56 16.71 -22.80
CA ASP A 267 3.99 17.58 -23.90
C ASP A 267 2.92 18.59 -24.38
N LYS A 268 1.68 18.51 -23.87
CA LYS A 268 0.60 19.41 -24.25
C LYS A 268 0.80 20.77 -23.58
N SER A 269 1.25 21.75 -24.35
CA SER A 269 1.35 23.14 -23.91
C SER A 269 -0.01 23.83 -24.02
N LEU A 270 -0.43 24.51 -22.95
CA LEU A 270 -1.45 25.54 -23.02
C LEU A 270 -0.73 26.84 -23.40
N SER A 271 -1.07 27.41 -24.57
CA SER A 271 -0.49 28.67 -25.06
C SER A 271 1.04 28.65 -25.24
N GLY A 272 1.63 27.49 -25.57
CA GLY A 272 3.08 27.36 -25.81
C GLY A 272 3.95 27.20 -24.56
N LYS A 273 3.39 27.32 -23.35
CA LYS A 273 4.10 27.09 -22.08
C LYS A 273 3.79 25.71 -21.51
N VAL A 274 4.83 25.00 -21.06
CA VAL A 274 4.72 23.75 -20.31
C VAL A 274 4.64 24.11 -18.83
N TYR A 275 3.42 24.28 -18.32
CA TYR A 275 3.22 24.55 -16.89
C TYR A 275 3.40 23.28 -16.05
N PHE A 276 4.01 23.45 -14.88
CA PHE A 276 4.17 22.42 -13.84
C PHE A 276 4.94 21.17 -14.29
N SER A 277 5.94 21.33 -15.14
CA SER A 277 6.73 20.21 -15.68
C SER A 277 7.41 19.40 -14.58
N ILE A 278 7.91 20.07 -13.53
CA ILE A 278 8.57 19.42 -12.41
C ILE A 278 7.53 18.70 -11.56
N SER A 279 6.45 19.37 -11.17
CA SER A 279 5.35 18.74 -10.42
C SER A 279 4.79 17.51 -11.13
N LYS A 280 4.55 17.60 -12.44
CA LYS A 280 4.05 16.48 -13.27
C LYS A 280 5.06 15.35 -13.36
N SER A 281 6.35 15.67 -13.41
CA SER A 281 7.43 14.67 -13.44
C SER A 281 7.59 13.98 -12.08
N ILE A 282 7.48 14.72 -10.97
CA ILE A 282 7.43 14.18 -9.61
C ILE A 282 6.22 13.27 -9.45
N HIS A 283 5.03 13.74 -9.82
CA HIS A 283 3.80 12.95 -9.79
C HIS A 283 3.94 11.66 -10.58
N LEU A 284 4.43 11.73 -11.82
CA LEU A 284 4.67 10.56 -12.66
C LEU A 284 5.64 9.58 -11.99
N CYS A 285 6.81 10.07 -11.57
CA CYS A 285 7.83 9.24 -10.95
C CYS A 285 7.35 8.64 -9.63
N ALA A 286 6.50 9.34 -8.86
CA ALA A 286 5.92 8.83 -7.64
C ALA A 286 4.93 7.69 -7.90
N LEU A 287 4.14 7.77 -8.98
CA LEU A 287 3.30 6.65 -9.43
C LEU A 287 4.15 5.46 -9.89
N LEU A 288 5.24 5.69 -10.62
CA LEU A 288 6.17 4.64 -11.01
C LEU A 288 6.83 3.99 -9.79
N HIS A 289 7.26 4.77 -8.80
CA HIS A 289 7.74 4.27 -7.51
C HIS A 289 6.68 3.41 -6.81
N ALA A 290 5.44 3.90 -6.72
CA ALA A 290 4.36 3.14 -6.10
C ALA A 290 4.17 1.78 -6.78
N ILE A 291 4.14 1.75 -8.11
CA ILE A 291 3.91 0.51 -8.87
C ILE A 291 5.13 -0.42 -8.84
N GLN A 292 6.35 0.12 -8.91
CA GLN A 292 7.57 -0.66 -8.72
C GLN A 292 7.58 -1.34 -7.34
N CYS A 293 7.16 -0.62 -6.31
CA CYS A 293 7.17 -1.07 -4.92
C CYS A 293 5.83 -1.67 -4.46
N LEU A 294 5.05 -2.27 -5.37
CA LEU A 294 3.70 -2.82 -5.11
C LEU A 294 3.61 -3.72 -3.86
N TYR A 295 4.63 -4.57 -3.65
CA TYR A 295 4.66 -5.51 -2.53
C TYR A 295 4.87 -4.84 -1.17
N SER A 296 5.37 -3.61 -1.15
CA SER A 296 5.58 -2.80 0.06
C SER A 296 4.40 -1.88 0.40
N TRP A 297 3.26 -2.02 -0.29
CA TRP A 297 2.07 -1.25 0.03
C TRP A 297 1.50 -1.67 1.39
N GLY A 298 1.32 -0.68 2.27
CA GLY A 298 1.02 -0.84 3.69
C GLY A 298 2.28 -1.06 4.53
N TRP A 299 2.37 -0.40 5.70
CA TRP A 299 3.51 -0.53 6.62
C TRP A 299 3.39 -1.73 7.57
N ASP A 300 2.17 -2.16 7.89
CA ASP A 300 1.91 -3.16 8.93
C ASP A 300 2.12 -4.63 8.49
N TYR A 301 2.79 -4.87 7.36
CA TYR A 301 2.85 -6.19 6.71
C TYR A 301 4.27 -6.63 6.30
N GLU A 302 5.31 -6.03 6.88
CA GLU A 302 6.69 -6.57 6.91
C GLU A 302 6.96 -7.36 8.20
#